data_AF-A0A2M7AJI8-F1
#
_entry.id   AF-A0A2M7AJI8-F1
#
_cell.length_a   1.000
_cell.length_b   1.000
_cell.length_c   1.000
_cell.angle_alpha   90.00
_cell.angle_beta   90.00
_cell.angle_gamma   90.00
#
_symmetry.space_group_name_H-M   'P 1'
#
loop_
_entity.id
_entity.type
_entity.pdbx_description
1 polymer ?
#
loop_
_entity_poly.entity_id
_entity_poly.type
_entity_poly.pdbx_seq_one_letter_code
_entity_poly.pdbx_strand_id
1 'polypeptide(L)'
;MPMWQPSRNTPSQTTNHHPPRRTPMTITYPDALFFSALMREINGAQSSIQIMTFIFRSGYVGETRAKQILDALIAAQARGVDAYVCLDYSRFEADLRAENYATATKLAEAGCTVRLGPSNQTLHTKLAIFDMERVFLGSHNLTRGALSFNREVTLLTDLRDIAKRMRRYFNEVWAWSTRFSEALPPDASFEPVEIALQGFTTVGNEIELAFTVNHTEGVDAFAAVCDTAIDLEGANMGATVTPETRVARVLPLVEPGQMVYLAVRAYSQGNVEATSNAHSMIYQPEEGNGGGGEGGNGGIEPPPPEPLTAPTVTSVTQTSPADVAVTWTFIGAPDLHRFEIQQRNLEQVWSTIGITMDPAARQWTGAPQSMDAVNPVRVVVFNMAEESAASNEMLITLTGGPPPLSPMTLTLVEQITPADIRVHFSGDTPPNWSRYEVEQRTNGQWTMVTDSIEASSRTWEGGPVPYMDAVHPVRMVVFDTLGQSAASNEVTITLML
;
A
#
# COMPACT_ATOMS: atom_id res chain seq x y z
N MET A 1 60.16 34.15 71.14
CA MET A 1 59.93 32.90 70.38
C MET A 1 58.45 32.57 70.45
N PRO A 2 57.67 32.64 69.37
CA PRO A 2 56.29 32.16 69.39
C PRO A 2 56.25 30.71 68.89
N MET A 3 55.59 29.84 69.64
CA MET A 3 55.36 28.43 69.30
C MET A 3 53.85 28.16 69.40
N TRP A 4 53.25 27.95 68.22
CA TRP A 4 52.10 27.09 67.89
C TRP A 4 50.84 27.07 68.78
N GLN A 5 49.67 27.37 68.20
CA GLN A 5 48.54 26.43 68.08
C GLN A 5 47.47 26.92 67.08
N PRO A 6 46.74 25.99 66.40
CA PRO A 6 45.93 26.28 65.22
C PRO A 6 44.48 26.65 65.55
N SER A 7 43.93 27.69 64.89
CA SER A 7 42.51 28.03 64.94
C SER A 7 41.73 27.28 63.87
N ARG A 8 40.63 26.65 64.29
CA ARG A 8 39.64 25.96 63.44
C ARG A 8 39.07 26.91 62.38
N ASN A 9 39.29 26.63 61.10
CA ASN A 9 38.54 27.24 60.01
C ASN A 9 37.33 26.35 59.68
N THR A 10 36.14 26.92 59.88
CA THR A 10 34.87 26.47 59.32
C THR A 10 34.92 26.56 57.78
N PRO A 11 34.42 25.56 57.02
CA PRO A 11 34.31 25.70 55.58
C PRO A 11 33.10 26.59 55.24
N SER A 12 33.37 27.63 54.45
CA SER A 12 32.37 28.45 53.77
C SER A 12 31.52 27.59 52.83
N GLN A 13 30.21 27.60 53.02
CA GLN A 13 29.25 27.03 52.08
C GLN A 13 29.26 27.86 50.79
N THR A 14 29.88 27.33 49.74
CA THR A 14 29.63 27.78 48.36
C THR A 14 28.31 27.16 47.89
N THR A 15 27.26 27.97 47.81
CA THR A 15 25.98 27.57 47.22
C THR A 15 26.14 27.44 45.70
N ASN A 16 26.19 26.20 45.21
CA ASN A 16 26.09 25.88 43.79
C ASN A 16 24.68 26.23 43.30
N HIS A 17 24.48 27.45 42.81
CA HIS A 17 23.29 27.81 42.03
C HIS A 17 23.34 27.09 40.67
N HIS A 18 22.75 25.89 40.62
CA HIS A 18 22.38 25.30 39.34
C HIS A 18 21.23 26.13 38.76
N PRO A 19 21.30 26.54 37.48
CA PRO A 19 20.16 27.17 36.83
C PRO A 19 18.95 26.22 36.89
N PRO A 20 17.73 26.76 37.06
CA PRO A 20 16.53 25.92 37.17
C PRO A 20 16.42 25.03 35.93
N ARG A 21 16.30 23.71 36.14
CA ARG A 21 16.05 22.75 35.06
C ARG A 21 14.73 23.15 34.39
N ARG A 22 14.78 23.49 33.10
CA ARG A 22 13.58 23.62 32.26
C ARG A 22 12.72 22.36 32.42
N THR A 23 11.43 22.55 32.71
CA THR A 23 10.47 21.46 32.73
C THR A 23 10.40 20.86 31.33
N PRO A 24 10.55 19.52 31.19
CA PRO A 24 10.45 18.89 29.89
C PRO A 24 9.05 19.08 29.30
N MET A 25 9.01 19.29 28.00
CA MET A 25 7.84 19.66 27.24
C MET A 25 7.58 18.58 26.18
N THR A 26 6.32 18.16 26.08
CA THR A 26 5.85 17.32 24.98
C THR A 26 4.64 18.01 24.35
N ILE A 27 4.71 18.31 23.06
CA ILE A 27 3.65 18.99 22.31
C ILE A 27 3.27 18.12 21.11
N THR A 28 1.99 17.94 20.86
CA THR A 28 1.47 17.30 19.65
C THR A 28 1.13 18.34 18.59
N TYR A 29 1.51 18.04 17.35
CA TYR A 29 1.23 18.83 16.16
C TYR A 29 0.41 18.00 15.18
N PRO A 30 -0.93 18.13 15.19
CA PRO A 30 -1.79 17.55 14.17
C PRO A 30 -1.72 18.34 12.87
N ASP A 31 -1.78 17.62 11.75
CA ASP A 31 -1.96 18.13 10.40
C ASP A 31 -1.02 19.34 10.08
N ALA A 32 -1.57 20.41 9.50
CA ALA A 32 -0.82 21.58 9.06
C ALA A 32 -0.01 22.30 10.17
N LEU A 33 -0.27 22.04 11.46
CA LEU A 33 0.50 22.64 12.55
C LEU A 33 1.94 22.13 12.60
N PHE A 34 2.20 20.93 12.08
CA PHE A 34 3.54 20.35 12.04
C PHE A 34 4.52 21.18 11.21
N PHE A 35 4.11 21.66 10.04
CA PHE A 35 4.98 22.41 9.12
C PHE A 35 5.60 23.64 9.80
N SER A 36 4.78 24.49 10.40
CA SER A 36 5.24 25.71 11.07
C SER A 36 6.13 25.40 12.27
N ALA A 37 5.86 24.30 12.97
CA ALA A 37 6.68 23.85 14.10
C ALA A 37 8.05 23.35 13.64
N LEU A 38 8.08 22.50 12.60
CA LEU A 38 9.31 22.00 12.00
C LEU A 38 10.20 23.13 11.49
N MET A 39 9.63 24.09 10.76
CA MET A 39 10.36 25.25 10.25
C MET A 39 10.98 26.08 11.38
N ARG A 40 10.27 26.25 12.50
CA ARG A 40 10.80 26.96 13.67
C ARG A 40 12.01 26.24 14.27
N GLU A 41 11.96 24.92 14.40
CA GLU A 41 13.10 24.15 14.94
C GLU A 41 14.29 24.13 13.96
N ILE A 42 14.07 23.98 12.64
CA ILE A 42 15.14 24.07 11.63
C ILE A 42 15.83 25.45 11.64
N ASN A 43 15.04 26.52 11.68
CA ASN A 43 15.57 27.87 11.69
C ASN A 43 16.26 28.23 13.01
N GLY A 44 15.81 27.64 14.12
CA GLY A 44 16.35 27.86 15.46
C GLY A 44 17.56 26.99 15.82
N ALA A 45 17.84 25.92 15.08
CA ALA A 45 18.94 25.00 15.37
C ALA A 45 20.30 25.72 15.38
N GLN A 46 21.16 25.36 16.34
CA GLN A 46 22.43 26.04 16.59
C GLN A 46 23.68 25.19 16.26
N SER A 47 23.55 23.86 16.27
CA SER A 47 24.67 22.93 16.20
C SER A 47 24.45 21.79 15.21
N SER A 48 23.29 21.12 15.26
CA SER A 48 23.02 19.97 14.38
C SER A 48 21.54 19.78 14.12
N ILE A 49 21.24 19.28 12.93
CA ILE A 49 19.92 18.78 12.53
C ILE A 49 20.12 17.37 12.00
N GLN A 50 19.39 16.40 12.55
CA GLN A 50 19.35 15.02 12.06
C GLN A 50 17.94 14.70 11.59
N ILE A 51 17.77 14.36 10.32
CA ILE A 51 16.48 13.96 9.75
C ILE A 51 16.62 12.56 9.17
N MET A 52 15.71 11.66 9.54
CA MET A 52 15.45 10.45 8.78
C MET A 52 13.98 10.38 8.39
N THR A 53 13.71 10.14 7.11
CA THR A 53 12.33 10.10 6.61
C THR A 53 12.16 9.11 5.48
N PHE A 54 10.99 8.46 5.46
CA PHE A 54 10.58 7.57 4.39
C PHE A 54 10.52 8.26 3.04
N ILE A 55 9.92 9.44 2.97
CA ILE A 55 9.84 10.18 1.71
C ILE A 55 9.99 11.68 1.95
N PHE A 56 10.82 12.29 1.11
CA PHE A 56 11.00 13.73 1.04
C PHE A 56 10.95 14.19 -0.42
N ARG A 57 9.76 14.60 -0.86
CA ARG A 57 9.51 15.03 -2.23
C ARG A 57 9.54 16.55 -2.32
N SER A 58 10.63 17.10 -2.85
CA SER A 58 10.86 18.55 -2.95
C SER A 58 10.50 19.16 -4.32
N GLY A 59 10.19 18.32 -5.32
CA GLY A 59 10.04 18.70 -6.73
C GLY A 59 8.63 19.09 -7.18
N TYR A 60 7.70 19.43 -6.27
CA TYR A 60 6.34 19.77 -6.66
C TYR A 60 6.26 21.06 -7.48
N VAL A 61 5.35 21.06 -8.47
CA VAL A 61 4.98 22.28 -9.21
C VAL A 61 3.97 23.08 -8.38
N GLY A 62 4.28 24.34 -8.09
CA GLY A 62 3.39 25.32 -7.43
C GLY A 62 3.27 25.22 -5.91
N GLU A 63 3.30 24.02 -5.32
CA GLU A 63 3.31 23.84 -3.86
C GLU A 63 4.73 23.93 -3.30
N THR A 64 4.89 24.65 -2.18
CA THR A 64 6.22 25.05 -1.72
C THR A 64 6.60 24.56 -0.33
N ARG A 65 5.75 23.85 0.44
CA ARG A 65 6.11 23.52 1.84
C ARG A 65 7.27 22.53 1.91
N ALA A 66 7.22 21.45 1.14
CA ALA A 66 8.35 20.51 1.10
C ALA A 66 9.62 21.20 0.56
N LYS A 67 9.49 22.05 -0.47
CA LYS A 67 10.60 22.87 -0.97
C LYS A 67 11.13 23.86 0.09
N GLN A 68 10.27 24.48 0.89
CA GLN A 68 10.65 25.40 1.96
C GLN A 68 11.43 24.68 3.06
N ILE A 69 11.08 23.43 3.36
CA ILE A 69 11.86 22.60 4.29
C ILE A 69 13.24 22.30 3.70
N LEU A 70 13.33 21.94 2.42
CA LEU A 70 14.61 21.74 1.72
C LEU A 70 15.47 23.00 1.81
N ASP A 71 14.92 24.15 1.43
CA ASP A 71 15.61 25.44 1.41
C ASP A 71 16.06 25.84 2.83
N ALA A 72 15.25 25.55 3.86
CA ALA A 72 15.60 25.84 5.25
C ALA A 72 16.74 24.96 5.78
N LEU A 73 16.81 23.69 5.38
CA LEU A 73 17.93 22.80 5.71
C LEU A 73 19.23 23.26 5.04
N ILE A 74 19.15 23.64 3.75
CA ILE A 74 20.28 24.24 3.02
C ILE A 74 20.74 25.52 3.73
N ALA A 75 19.79 26.38 4.13
CA ALA A 75 20.12 27.59 4.88
C ALA A 75 20.74 27.28 6.26
N ALA A 76 20.35 26.19 6.93
CA ALA A 76 20.95 25.78 8.20
C ALA A 76 22.40 25.32 8.00
N GLN A 77 22.65 24.49 6.98
CA GLN A 77 23.99 24.07 6.59
C GLN A 77 24.89 25.28 6.28
N ALA A 78 24.38 26.26 5.53
CA ALA A 78 25.09 27.49 5.22
C ALA A 78 25.40 28.36 6.46
N ARG A 79 24.60 28.25 7.54
CA ARG A 79 24.87 28.91 8.82
C ARG A 79 25.94 28.19 9.67
N GLY A 80 26.41 27.01 9.24
CA GLY A 80 27.35 26.18 9.99
C GLY A 80 26.69 25.18 10.95
N VAL A 81 25.39 24.91 10.78
CA VAL A 81 24.69 23.85 11.51
C VAL A 81 24.86 22.54 10.73
N ASP A 82 25.34 21.48 11.37
CA ASP A 82 25.54 20.21 10.68
C ASP A 82 24.21 19.54 10.34
N ALA A 83 23.85 19.47 9.05
CA ALA A 83 22.64 18.81 8.58
C ALA A 83 22.93 17.37 8.10
N TYR A 84 22.44 16.39 8.85
CA TYR A 84 22.49 14.96 8.53
C TYR A 84 21.12 14.48 8.05
N VAL A 85 21.03 14.00 6.81
CA VAL A 85 19.75 13.57 6.21
C VAL A 85 19.85 12.13 5.72
N CYS A 86 18.94 11.29 6.19
CA CYS A 86 18.81 9.90 5.77
C CYS A 86 17.45 9.70 5.10
N LEU A 87 17.44 9.34 3.82
CA LEU A 87 16.21 9.14 3.04
C LEU A 87 16.08 7.67 2.65
N ASP A 88 14.87 7.13 2.60
CA ASP A 88 14.66 5.77 2.10
C ASP A 88 15.12 5.62 0.64
N TYR A 89 15.61 4.43 0.29
CA TYR A 89 16.06 4.10 -1.07
C TYR A 89 15.48 2.77 -1.53
N SER A 90 14.15 2.73 -1.60
CA SER A 90 13.36 1.52 -1.87
C SER A 90 13.82 0.74 -3.12
N ARG A 91 13.98 -0.58 -2.95
CA ARG A 91 14.14 -1.53 -4.07
C ARG A 91 12.82 -1.72 -4.83
N PHE A 92 11.69 -1.56 -4.14
CA PHE A 92 10.35 -1.94 -4.62
C PHE A 92 9.55 -0.78 -5.21
N GLU A 93 9.86 0.46 -4.80
CA GLU A 93 9.12 1.66 -5.20
C GLU A 93 10.04 2.60 -6.00
N ALA A 94 10.11 2.39 -7.32
CA ALA A 94 11.00 3.13 -8.21
C ALA A 94 10.75 4.65 -8.18
N ASP A 95 9.48 5.08 -8.13
CA ASP A 95 9.11 6.49 -8.02
C ASP A 95 9.58 7.12 -6.71
N LEU A 96 9.40 6.42 -5.58
CA LEU A 96 9.87 6.88 -4.28
C LEU A 96 11.40 6.99 -4.28
N ARG A 97 12.09 5.97 -4.81
CA ARG A 97 13.54 5.94 -4.98
C ARG A 97 14.02 7.15 -5.77
N ALA A 98 13.39 7.43 -6.92
CA ALA A 98 13.74 8.56 -7.77
C ALA A 98 13.51 9.92 -7.09
N GLU A 99 12.38 10.11 -6.41
CA GLU A 99 12.04 11.36 -5.73
C GLU A 99 12.97 11.64 -4.53
N ASN A 100 13.27 10.62 -3.72
CA ASN A 100 14.23 10.76 -2.62
C ASN A 100 15.63 11.02 -3.15
N TYR A 101 16.07 10.35 -4.23
CA TYR A 101 17.36 10.61 -4.85
C TYR A 101 17.46 12.05 -5.35
N ALA A 102 16.43 12.56 -6.04
CA ALA A 102 16.42 13.94 -6.53
C ALA A 102 16.50 14.97 -5.40
N THR A 103 15.85 14.74 -4.26
CA THR A 103 15.99 15.60 -3.07
C THR A 103 17.36 15.44 -2.40
N ALA A 104 17.88 14.22 -2.31
CA ALA A 104 19.21 13.93 -1.78
C ALA A 104 20.30 14.66 -2.57
N THR A 105 20.23 14.67 -3.90
CA THR A 105 21.16 15.40 -4.77
C THR A 105 21.23 16.89 -4.39
N LYS A 106 20.08 17.56 -4.29
CA LYS A 106 20.03 19.00 -3.95
C LYS A 106 20.61 19.30 -2.57
N LEU A 107 20.36 18.43 -1.59
CA LEU A 107 20.92 18.56 -0.24
C LEU A 107 22.44 18.34 -0.24
N ALA A 108 22.91 17.30 -0.93
CA ALA A 108 24.33 16.96 -1.01
C ALA A 108 25.13 18.04 -1.74
N GLU A 109 24.61 18.57 -2.86
CA GLU A 109 25.20 19.70 -3.60
C GLU A 109 25.33 20.97 -2.75
N ALA A 110 24.40 21.16 -1.80
CA ALA A 110 24.43 22.27 -0.85
C ALA A 110 25.34 22.02 0.37
N GLY A 111 26.02 20.88 0.44
CA GLY A 111 26.95 20.53 1.52
C GLY A 111 26.34 19.83 2.73
N CYS A 112 25.05 19.47 2.70
CA CYS A 112 24.46 18.62 3.74
C CYS A 112 25.07 17.22 3.67
N THR A 113 25.21 16.54 4.81
CA THR A 113 25.65 15.14 4.82
C THR A 113 24.43 14.24 4.57
N VAL A 114 24.42 13.53 3.44
CA VAL A 114 23.27 12.72 3.02
C VAL A 114 23.64 11.23 2.95
N ARG A 115 22.74 10.38 3.45
CA ARG A 115 22.77 8.93 3.25
C ARG A 115 21.43 8.42 2.73
N LEU A 116 21.52 7.31 2.01
CA LEU A 116 20.38 6.56 1.50
C LEU A 116 20.19 5.32 2.36
N GLY A 117 18.94 5.07 2.76
CA GLY A 117 18.55 4.00 3.67
C GLY A 117 19.00 2.62 3.18
N PRO A 118 19.00 1.61 4.06
CA PRO A 118 19.44 0.26 3.71
C PRO A 118 18.67 -0.30 2.51
N SER A 119 19.37 -0.90 1.54
CA SER A 119 18.76 -1.40 0.29
C SER A 119 17.82 -2.59 0.48
N ASN A 120 17.90 -3.28 1.61
CA ASN A 120 17.12 -4.48 1.92
C ASN A 120 16.02 -4.26 2.97
N GLN A 121 15.82 -3.03 3.46
CA GLN A 121 14.82 -2.71 4.48
C GLN A 121 14.23 -1.33 4.25
N THR A 122 12.90 -1.23 4.30
CA THR A 122 12.21 0.05 4.18
C THR A 122 12.45 0.93 5.41
N LEU A 123 13.05 2.09 5.21
CA LEU A 123 13.15 3.16 6.21
C LEU A 123 11.81 3.89 6.31
N HIS A 124 10.85 3.34 7.05
CA HIS A 124 9.51 3.96 7.16
C HIS A 124 9.40 5.04 8.28
N THR A 125 10.50 5.45 8.88
CA THR A 125 10.53 6.43 9.98
C THR A 125 10.22 7.85 9.50
N LYS A 126 9.70 8.72 10.37
CA LYS A 126 9.65 10.18 10.20
C LYS A 126 10.12 10.84 11.50
N LEU A 127 11.42 11.13 11.55
CA LEU A 127 12.14 11.56 12.75
C LEU A 127 13.01 12.77 12.40
N ALA A 128 12.96 13.79 13.25
CA ALA A 128 13.90 14.91 13.22
C ALA A 128 14.44 15.18 14.63
N ILE A 129 15.74 15.39 14.77
CA ILE A 129 16.42 15.70 16.02
C ILE A 129 17.21 17.00 15.85
N PHE A 130 16.99 17.96 16.74
CA PHE A 130 17.63 19.27 16.72
C PHE A 130 18.52 19.43 17.94
N ASP A 131 19.75 19.85 17.69
CA ASP A 131 20.76 20.13 18.72
C ASP A 131 20.93 18.98 19.74
N MET A 132 20.71 17.74 19.27
CA MET A 132 20.77 16.52 20.07
C MET A 132 19.79 16.42 21.26
N GLU A 133 18.83 17.35 21.36
CA GLU A 133 17.96 17.52 22.52
C GLU A 133 16.47 17.46 22.18
N ARG A 134 16.04 18.04 21.06
CA ARG A 134 14.63 18.17 20.70
C ARG A 134 14.28 17.20 19.59
N VAL A 135 13.20 16.46 19.75
CA VAL A 135 12.84 15.35 18.86
C VAL A 135 11.43 15.51 18.34
N PHE A 136 11.28 15.54 17.00
CA PHE A 136 10.03 15.21 16.34
C PHE A 136 9.94 13.73 16.03
N LEU A 137 8.80 13.10 16.33
CA LEU A 137 8.49 11.73 15.93
C LEU A 137 6.99 11.61 15.63
N GLY A 138 6.64 11.02 14.48
CA GLY A 138 5.24 10.81 14.12
C GLY A 138 5.03 10.28 12.71
N SER A 139 3.89 10.65 12.11
CA SER A 139 3.43 10.11 10.83
C SER A 139 3.73 10.99 9.61
N HIS A 140 3.98 12.29 9.79
CA HIS A 140 4.14 13.25 8.67
C HIS A 140 5.33 12.90 7.77
N ASN A 141 5.02 12.43 6.56
CA ASN A 141 5.96 12.43 5.45
C ASN A 141 6.26 13.89 4.99
N LEU A 142 7.40 14.10 4.35
CA LEU A 142 7.76 15.41 3.79
C LEU A 142 7.28 15.52 2.35
N THR A 143 5.95 15.46 2.18
CA THR A 143 5.26 15.45 0.89
C THR A 143 4.10 16.44 0.89
N ARG A 144 3.64 16.83 -0.30
CA ARG A 144 2.48 17.71 -0.48
C ARG A 144 1.25 17.20 0.28
N GLY A 145 0.98 15.90 0.14
CA GLY A 145 -0.14 15.20 0.78
C GLY A 145 -0.10 15.35 2.30
N ALA A 146 0.97 14.88 2.92
CA ALA A 146 1.12 14.88 4.37
C ALA A 146 1.18 16.29 4.98
N LEU A 147 1.80 17.26 4.29
CA LEU A 147 1.95 18.63 4.82
C LEU A 147 0.71 19.52 4.62
N SER A 148 -0.29 19.08 3.84
CA SER A 148 -1.39 19.96 3.43
C SER A 148 -2.79 19.33 3.47
N PHE A 149 -2.90 18.02 3.30
CA PHE A 149 -4.19 17.37 3.00
C PHE A 149 -4.49 16.18 3.91
N ASN A 150 -3.48 15.36 4.24
CA ASN A 150 -3.69 14.15 5.03
C ASN A 150 -3.99 14.50 6.50
N ARG A 151 -4.61 13.53 7.19
CA ARG A 151 -4.71 13.53 8.64
C ARG A 151 -3.46 12.88 9.23
N GLU A 152 -2.70 13.66 9.96
CA GLU A 152 -1.35 13.29 10.43
C GLU A 152 -1.13 13.81 11.85
N VAL A 153 -0.28 13.15 12.62
CA VAL A 153 0.09 13.63 13.96
C VAL A 153 1.57 13.40 14.24
N THR A 154 2.21 14.38 14.86
CA THR A 154 3.62 14.30 15.23
C THR A 154 3.87 14.98 16.56
N LEU A 155 4.64 14.34 17.44
CA LEU A 155 4.99 14.90 18.74
C LEU A 155 6.38 15.56 18.67
N LEU A 156 6.53 16.69 19.34
CA LEU A 156 7.81 17.28 19.72
C LEU A 156 8.06 17.00 21.19
N THR A 157 9.25 16.53 21.54
CA THR A 157 9.64 16.36 22.94
C THR A 157 11.10 16.73 23.17
N ASP A 158 11.42 17.26 24.35
CA ASP A 158 12.78 17.47 24.85
C ASP A 158 13.11 16.56 26.05
N LEU A 159 12.33 15.50 26.23
CA LEU A 159 12.62 14.45 27.22
C LEU A 159 13.96 13.79 26.88
N ARG A 160 14.96 13.99 27.75
CA ARG A 160 16.34 13.51 27.58
C ARG A 160 16.44 12.04 27.22
N ASP A 161 15.61 11.20 27.84
CA ASP A 161 15.62 9.76 27.58
C ASP A 161 15.12 9.40 26.17
N ILE A 162 14.12 10.13 25.66
CA ILE A 162 13.64 9.97 24.29
C ILE A 162 14.71 10.47 23.32
N ALA A 163 15.26 11.67 23.55
CA ALA A 163 16.36 12.20 22.74
C ALA A 163 17.57 11.26 22.69
N LYS A 164 17.96 10.66 23.82
CA LYS A 164 19.04 9.67 23.85
C LYS A 164 18.71 8.42 23.04
N ARG A 165 17.49 7.86 23.18
CA ARG A 165 17.07 6.66 22.44
C ARG A 165 16.97 6.92 20.94
N MET A 166 16.38 8.04 20.53
CA MET A 166 16.19 8.38 19.13
C MET A 166 17.52 8.70 18.43
N ARG A 167 18.47 9.35 19.12
CA ARG A 167 19.83 9.53 18.58
C ARG A 167 20.56 8.20 18.39
N ARG A 168 20.42 7.28 19.35
CA ARG A 168 21.01 5.94 19.21
C ARG A 168 20.44 5.22 17.99
N TYR A 169 19.12 5.20 17.85
CA TYR A 169 18.45 4.62 16.69
C TYR A 169 18.88 5.30 15.38
N PHE A 170 18.99 6.64 15.38
CA PHE A 170 19.51 7.38 14.24
C PHE A 170 20.91 6.92 13.85
N ASN A 171 21.83 6.84 14.80
CA ASN A 171 23.20 6.41 14.53
C ASN A 171 23.29 4.96 14.04
N GLU A 172 22.44 4.06 14.54
CA GLU A 172 22.37 2.66 14.08
C GLU A 172 21.93 2.59 12.62
N VAL A 173 20.80 3.21 12.26
CA VAL A 173 20.31 3.25 10.87
C VAL A 173 21.31 3.95 9.97
N TRP A 174 21.85 5.08 10.41
CA TRP A 174 22.84 5.87 9.69
C TRP A 174 24.07 5.04 9.34
N ALA A 175 24.58 4.22 10.29
CA ALA A 175 25.75 3.38 10.08
C ALA A 175 25.53 2.31 8.99
N TRP A 176 24.30 1.79 8.85
CA TRP A 176 23.93 0.81 7.82
C TRP A 176 23.47 1.44 6.51
N SER A 177 23.27 2.75 6.50
CA SER A 177 22.86 3.50 5.30
C SER A 177 24.05 3.81 4.40
N THR A 178 23.81 3.75 3.10
CA THR A 178 24.80 4.02 2.04
C THR A 178 25.10 5.50 1.96
N ARG A 179 26.37 5.89 1.82
CA ARG A 179 26.70 7.30 1.58
C ARG A 179 26.15 7.72 0.23
N PHE A 180 25.63 8.94 0.12
CA PHE A 180 25.07 9.39 -1.15
C PHE A 180 26.11 9.36 -2.29
N SER A 181 27.39 9.66 -2.00
CA SER A 181 28.49 9.57 -2.97
C SER A 181 28.81 8.15 -3.46
N GLU A 182 28.34 7.12 -2.76
CA GLU A 182 28.53 5.70 -3.06
C GLU A 182 27.25 5.09 -3.64
N ALA A 183 26.14 5.82 -3.64
CA ALA A 183 24.87 5.34 -4.13
C ALA A 183 24.78 5.45 -5.65
N LEU A 184 24.24 4.41 -6.27
CA LEU A 184 23.96 4.43 -7.70
C LEU A 184 22.72 5.28 -8.00
N PRO A 185 22.75 6.12 -9.05
CA PRO A 185 21.57 6.79 -9.56
C PRO A 185 20.40 5.82 -9.83
N PRO A 186 19.14 6.25 -9.67
CA PRO A 186 17.96 5.42 -9.95
C PRO A 186 17.88 4.91 -11.39
N ASP A 187 18.64 5.50 -12.32
CA ASP A 187 18.77 5.16 -13.74
C ASP A 187 20.07 4.41 -14.10
N ALA A 188 20.96 4.13 -13.14
CA ALA A 188 22.07 3.21 -13.34
C ALA A 188 21.53 1.77 -13.29
N SER A 189 21.00 1.31 -14.43
CA SER A 189 20.59 -0.07 -14.65
C SER A 189 21.77 -1.01 -14.39
N PHE A 190 21.66 -1.92 -13.41
CA PHE A 190 22.25 -3.22 -13.64
C PHE A 190 21.36 -3.88 -14.68
N GLU A 191 21.95 -4.25 -15.82
CA GLU A 191 21.31 -5.20 -16.74
C GLU A 191 20.78 -6.37 -15.90
N PRO A 192 19.57 -6.90 -16.12
CA PRO A 192 19.09 -8.09 -15.42
C PRO A 192 20.14 -9.21 -15.49
N VAL A 193 20.30 -10.02 -14.44
CA VAL A 193 21.18 -11.20 -14.53
C VAL A 193 20.58 -12.14 -15.57
N GLU A 194 21.24 -12.26 -16.72
CA GLU A 194 20.79 -13.11 -17.82
C GLU A 194 21.69 -14.34 -17.90
N ILE A 195 21.06 -15.51 -17.76
CA ILE A 195 21.73 -16.81 -17.81
C ILE A 195 21.34 -17.49 -19.12
N ALA A 196 22.33 -17.83 -19.93
CA ALA A 196 22.13 -18.58 -21.17
C ALA A 196 22.75 -19.97 -21.03
N LEU A 197 21.95 -21.02 -21.22
CA LEU A 197 22.48 -22.39 -21.33
C LEU A 197 23.26 -22.52 -22.64
N GLN A 198 24.47 -23.05 -22.53
CA GLN A 198 25.33 -23.36 -23.68
C GLN A 198 25.13 -24.81 -24.13
N GLY A 199 24.73 -25.69 -23.22
CA GLY A 199 24.42 -27.08 -23.49
C GLY A 199 24.16 -27.86 -22.21
N PHE A 200 23.63 -29.06 -22.37
CA PHE A 200 23.43 -30.00 -21.28
C PHE A 200 23.71 -31.43 -21.76
N THR A 201 24.21 -32.27 -20.85
CA THR A 201 24.51 -33.67 -21.15
C THR A 201 24.31 -34.53 -19.91
N THR A 202 23.87 -35.77 -20.09
CA THR A 202 23.82 -36.73 -18.99
C THR A 202 25.24 -37.22 -18.68
N VAL A 203 25.65 -37.19 -17.41
CA VAL A 203 26.92 -37.75 -16.93
C VAL A 203 26.62 -38.76 -15.83
N GLY A 204 26.67 -40.05 -16.18
CA GLY A 204 26.19 -41.12 -15.31
C GLY A 204 24.70 -40.97 -15.03
N ASN A 205 24.32 -40.62 -13.79
CA ASN A 205 22.92 -40.42 -13.38
C ASN A 205 22.53 -38.94 -13.25
N GLU A 206 23.47 -38.00 -13.33
CA GLU A 206 23.18 -36.58 -13.22
C GLU A 206 23.11 -35.93 -14.61
N ILE A 207 22.45 -34.79 -14.70
CA ILE A 207 22.51 -33.94 -15.90
C ILE A 207 23.40 -32.76 -15.56
N GLU A 208 24.44 -32.56 -16.37
CA GLU A 208 25.35 -31.43 -16.30
C GLU A 208 24.88 -30.34 -17.27
N LEU A 209 24.75 -29.11 -16.79
CA LEU A 209 24.35 -27.93 -17.55
C LEU A 209 25.52 -26.95 -17.59
N ALA A 210 26.00 -26.64 -18.80
CA ALA A 210 26.97 -25.57 -19.04
C ALA A 210 26.23 -24.27 -19.38
N PHE A 211 26.67 -23.15 -18.81
CA PHE A 211 25.97 -21.86 -18.97
C PHE A 211 26.93 -20.66 -18.99
N THR A 212 26.45 -19.55 -19.55
CA THR A 212 27.09 -18.22 -19.46
C THR A 212 26.17 -17.27 -18.71
N VAL A 213 26.74 -16.21 -18.14
CA VAL A 213 26.00 -15.14 -17.48
C VAL A 213 26.60 -13.78 -17.87
N ASN A 214 25.75 -12.77 -18.06
CA ASN A 214 26.17 -11.43 -18.47
C ASN A 214 26.99 -10.69 -17.38
N HIS A 215 26.63 -10.85 -16.10
CA HIS A 215 27.41 -10.39 -14.94
C HIS A 215 27.06 -11.23 -13.69
N THR A 216 27.80 -11.01 -12.60
CA THR A 216 27.59 -11.72 -11.33
C THR A 216 27.47 -10.79 -10.13
N GLU A 217 27.34 -9.47 -10.35
CA GLU A 217 27.16 -8.54 -9.23
C GLU A 217 25.83 -8.82 -8.51
N GLY A 218 25.93 -9.14 -7.21
CA GLY A 218 24.75 -9.45 -6.38
C GLY A 218 24.29 -10.91 -6.40
N VAL A 219 24.99 -11.81 -7.13
CA VAL A 219 24.72 -13.25 -7.14
C VAL A 219 25.64 -13.98 -6.16
N ASP A 220 25.06 -14.74 -5.25
CA ASP A 220 25.79 -15.55 -4.24
C ASP A 220 26.17 -16.94 -4.78
N ALA A 221 25.30 -17.56 -5.59
CA ALA A 221 25.52 -18.90 -6.13
C ALA A 221 24.65 -19.20 -7.36
N PHE A 222 25.01 -20.25 -8.10
CA PHE A 222 24.16 -20.85 -9.14
C PHE A 222 23.79 -22.29 -8.78
N ALA A 223 22.66 -22.80 -9.28
CA ALA A 223 22.36 -24.24 -9.23
C ALA A 223 21.57 -24.68 -10.46
N ALA A 224 21.78 -25.94 -10.88
CA ALA A 224 20.92 -26.57 -11.87
C ALA A 224 19.63 -27.04 -11.20
N VAL A 225 18.51 -26.91 -11.91
CA VAL A 225 17.20 -27.38 -11.48
C VAL A 225 16.58 -28.26 -12.55
N CYS A 226 15.81 -29.26 -12.12
CA CYS A 226 15.16 -30.25 -12.98
C CYS A 226 13.78 -30.65 -12.46
N ASP A 227 12.79 -30.70 -13.34
CA ASP A 227 11.46 -31.28 -13.06
C ASP A 227 10.84 -31.86 -14.34
N THR A 228 9.78 -32.65 -14.20
CA THR A 228 8.87 -33.00 -15.30
C THR A 228 7.95 -31.85 -15.72
N ALA A 229 7.78 -30.84 -14.86
CA ALA A 229 7.06 -29.61 -15.16
C ALA A 229 7.98 -28.53 -15.77
N ILE A 230 7.49 -27.84 -16.81
CA ILE A 230 8.27 -26.84 -17.56
C ILE A 230 8.50 -25.54 -16.78
N ASP A 231 7.62 -25.22 -15.84
CA ASP A 231 7.71 -24.03 -14.97
C ASP A 231 8.85 -24.14 -13.94
N LEU A 232 9.32 -25.37 -13.69
CA LEU A 232 10.36 -25.70 -12.71
C LEU A 232 10.02 -25.18 -11.30
N GLU A 233 8.73 -25.00 -10.99
CA GLU A 233 8.30 -24.55 -9.66
C GLU A 233 8.44 -25.70 -8.66
N GLY A 234 9.24 -25.49 -7.61
CA GLY A 234 9.59 -26.57 -6.68
C GLY A 234 10.51 -27.65 -7.29
N ALA A 235 11.04 -27.43 -8.50
CA ALA A 235 11.96 -28.33 -9.18
C ALA A 235 13.09 -28.81 -8.28
N ASN A 236 13.46 -30.08 -8.45
CA ASN A 236 14.60 -30.62 -7.74
C ASN A 236 15.85 -29.80 -8.06
N MET A 237 16.59 -29.41 -7.03
CA MET A 237 17.75 -28.55 -7.13
C MET A 237 19.02 -29.35 -6.86
N GLY A 238 20.00 -29.17 -7.74
CA GLY A 238 21.34 -29.70 -7.56
C GLY A 238 22.16 -28.96 -6.50
N ALA A 239 23.42 -29.36 -6.35
CA ALA A 239 24.35 -28.64 -5.50
C ALA A 239 24.59 -27.22 -6.05
N THR A 240 24.69 -26.24 -5.15
CA THR A 240 25.05 -24.87 -5.52
C THR A 240 26.54 -24.79 -5.89
N VAL A 241 26.85 -23.95 -6.88
CA VAL A 241 28.21 -23.66 -7.36
C VAL A 241 28.51 -22.18 -7.21
N THR A 242 29.80 -21.82 -7.13
CA THR A 242 30.22 -20.42 -6.90
C THR A 242 29.96 -19.54 -8.12
N PRO A 243 29.90 -18.20 -7.96
CA PRO A 243 29.67 -17.27 -9.07
C PRO A 243 30.72 -17.31 -10.18
N GLU A 244 31.89 -17.91 -9.97
CA GLU A 244 32.94 -18.11 -11.00
C GLU A 244 32.74 -19.40 -11.81
N THR A 245 31.90 -20.32 -11.33
CA THR A 245 31.65 -21.61 -11.97
C THR A 245 30.63 -21.46 -13.10
N ARG A 246 30.82 -22.18 -14.21
CA ARG A 246 29.96 -22.10 -15.42
C ARG A 246 29.30 -23.44 -15.78
N VAL A 247 29.30 -24.36 -14.82
CA VAL A 247 28.74 -25.70 -14.92
C VAL A 247 28.03 -26.04 -13.61
N ALA A 248 26.80 -26.52 -13.68
CA ALA A 248 26.04 -27.01 -12.53
C ALA A 248 25.37 -28.35 -12.86
N ARG A 249 25.14 -29.19 -11.85
CA ARG A 249 24.61 -30.55 -12.02
C ARG A 249 23.36 -30.77 -11.19
N VAL A 250 22.41 -31.53 -11.72
CA VAL A 250 21.19 -31.92 -11.00
C VAL A 250 20.86 -33.39 -11.27
N LEU A 251 20.42 -34.10 -10.23
CA LEU A 251 19.93 -35.48 -10.35
C LEU A 251 18.41 -35.45 -10.65
N PRO A 252 17.94 -35.93 -11.81
CA PRO A 252 16.51 -35.98 -12.08
C PRO A 252 15.83 -37.03 -11.19
N LEU A 253 14.69 -36.67 -10.59
CA LEU A 253 13.90 -37.58 -9.74
C LEU A 253 12.78 -38.25 -10.55
N VAL A 254 13.16 -38.85 -11.66
CA VAL A 254 12.25 -39.47 -12.65
C VAL A 254 12.82 -40.79 -13.16
N GLU A 255 11.96 -41.61 -13.76
CA GLU A 255 12.39 -42.86 -14.39
C GLU A 255 13.08 -42.60 -15.76
N PRO A 256 14.04 -43.43 -16.19
CA PRO A 256 14.61 -43.36 -17.52
C PRO A 256 13.54 -43.40 -18.62
N GLY A 257 13.72 -42.57 -19.65
CA GLY A 257 12.78 -42.40 -20.75
C GLY A 257 11.69 -41.35 -20.51
N GLN A 258 11.67 -40.69 -19.34
CA GLN A 258 10.74 -39.59 -19.06
C GLN A 258 11.29 -38.24 -19.53
N MET A 259 10.39 -37.38 -20.01
CA MET A 259 10.74 -36.00 -20.37
C MET A 259 10.95 -35.17 -19.09
N VAL A 260 12.03 -34.41 -19.06
CA VAL A 260 12.36 -33.45 -18.01
C VAL A 260 12.70 -32.10 -18.62
N TYR A 261 12.49 -31.06 -17.83
CA TYR A 261 12.87 -29.68 -18.09
C TYR A 261 14.01 -29.29 -17.16
N LEU A 262 14.90 -28.45 -17.67
CA LEU A 262 16.18 -28.12 -17.06
C LEU A 262 16.44 -26.62 -17.15
N ALA A 263 16.96 -26.03 -16.08
CA ALA A 263 17.47 -24.66 -16.11
C ALA A 263 18.60 -24.47 -15.10
N VAL A 264 19.29 -23.34 -15.19
CA VAL A 264 20.20 -22.85 -14.15
C VAL A 264 19.56 -21.64 -13.49
N ARG A 265 19.58 -21.61 -12.15
CA ARG A 265 19.13 -20.48 -11.34
C ARG A 265 20.32 -19.76 -10.72
N ALA A 266 20.29 -18.43 -10.74
CA ALA A 266 21.12 -17.58 -9.89
C ALA A 266 20.39 -17.33 -8.57
N TYR A 267 21.13 -17.34 -7.47
CA TYR A 267 20.60 -17.11 -6.14
C TYR A 267 21.32 -15.97 -5.45
N SER A 268 20.58 -15.19 -4.68
CA SER A 268 21.11 -14.21 -3.72
C SER A 268 20.31 -14.32 -2.42
N GLN A 269 21.02 -14.54 -1.31
CA GLN A 269 20.48 -14.70 0.03
C GLN A 269 19.34 -15.74 0.11
N GLY A 270 19.43 -16.78 -0.73
CA GLY A 270 18.45 -17.87 -0.82
C GLY A 270 17.23 -17.59 -1.70
N ASN A 271 17.12 -16.41 -2.31
CA ASN A 271 16.08 -16.11 -3.31
C ASN A 271 16.61 -16.33 -4.73
N VAL A 272 15.71 -16.69 -5.65
CA VAL A 272 16.04 -16.80 -7.08
C VAL A 272 16.12 -15.39 -7.68
N GLU A 273 17.30 -14.99 -8.14
CA GLU A 273 17.51 -13.69 -8.81
C GLU A 273 17.29 -13.79 -10.31
N ALA A 274 17.61 -14.94 -10.91
CA ALA A 274 17.37 -15.21 -12.33
C ALA A 274 17.27 -16.71 -12.59
N THR A 275 16.54 -17.08 -13.64
CA THR A 275 16.48 -18.46 -14.15
C THR A 275 16.76 -18.40 -15.65
N SER A 276 17.65 -19.26 -16.16
CA SER A 276 17.82 -19.40 -17.60
C SER A 276 16.53 -19.89 -18.26
N ASN A 277 16.41 -19.72 -19.57
CA ASN A 277 15.35 -20.40 -20.32
C ASN A 277 15.39 -21.91 -20.05
N ALA A 278 14.22 -22.50 -19.78
CA ALA A 278 14.07 -23.93 -19.56
C ALA A 278 14.29 -24.70 -20.87
N HIS A 279 15.00 -25.81 -20.80
CA HIS A 279 15.21 -26.72 -21.93
C HIS A 279 14.68 -28.09 -21.58
N SER A 280 14.05 -28.78 -22.54
CA SER A 280 13.55 -30.14 -22.35
C SER A 280 14.50 -31.19 -22.91
N MET A 281 14.54 -32.35 -22.27
CA MET A 281 15.15 -33.55 -22.81
C MET A 281 14.43 -34.80 -22.32
N ILE A 282 14.60 -35.91 -23.03
CA ILE A 282 14.23 -37.22 -22.51
C ILE A 282 15.40 -37.68 -21.63
N TYR A 283 15.16 -37.83 -20.33
CA TYR A 283 16.17 -38.27 -19.40
C TYR A 283 16.51 -39.73 -19.64
N GLN A 284 17.78 -39.98 -19.97
CA GLN A 284 18.34 -41.33 -20.07
C GLN A 284 19.69 -41.31 -19.37
N PRO A 285 19.91 -42.11 -18.30
CA PRO A 285 21.21 -42.22 -17.65
C PRO A 285 22.21 -42.81 -18.65
N GLU A 286 23.46 -42.34 -18.61
CA GLU A 286 24.53 -42.96 -19.37
C GLU A 286 24.85 -44.32 -18.73
N GLU A 287 24.57 -45.41 -19.46
CA GLU A 287 25.16 -46.70 -19.15
C GLU A 287 26.67 -46.52 -19.30
N GLY A 288 27.42 -46.65 -18.20
CA GLY A 288 28.83 -46.33 -18.16
C GLY A 288 29.62 -47.03 -19.26
N ASN A 289 29.90 -46.31 -20.35
CA ASN A 289 31.01 -46.57 -21.24
C ASN A 289 31.30 -45.31 -22.07
N GLY A 290 32.52 -44.77 -21.94
CA GLY A 290 32.86 -43.45 -22.44
C GLY A 290 32.94 -43.27 -23.96
N GLY A 291 32.89 -42.00 -24.39
CA GLY A 291 33.49 -41.52 -25.63
C GLY A 291 32.59 -40.67 -26.54
N GLY A 292 32.81 -39.34 -26.49
CA GLY A 292 32.93 -38.37 -27.60
C GLY A 292 31.91 -38.31 -28.76
N GLY A 293 31.50 -37.08 -29.12
CA GLY A 293 31.05 -36.76 -30.49
C GLY A 293 30.15 -35.52 -30.62
N GLU A 294 30.55 -34.59 -31.49
CA GLU A 294 29.97 -33.28 -31.80
C GLU A 294 28.69 -33.28 -32.68
N GLY A 295 28.03 -32.10 -32.74
CA GLY A 295 27.26 -31.59 -33.90
C GLY A 295 25.74 -31.53 -33.68
N GLY A 296 24.99 -30.49 -34.02
CA GLY A 296 25.24 -29.25 -34.76
C GLY A 296 23.96 -28.38 -34.78
N ASN A 297 24.14 -27.09 -35.08
CA ASN A 297 23.15 -26.01 -34.99
C ASN A 297 22.19 -25.95 -36.20
N GLY A 298 20.94 -25.55 -35.99
CA GLY A 298 19.96 -25.30 -37.04
C GLY A 298 18.72 -24.56 -36.50
N GLY A 299 18.75 -23.23 -36.56
CA GLY A 299 17.69 -22.35 -36.05
C GLY A 299 16.46 -22.25 -36.95
N ILE A 300 15.29 -22.20 -36.31
CA ILE A 300 14.07 -21.58 -36.82
C ILE A 300 13.50 -20.77 -35.65
N GLU A 301 13.34 -19.47 -35.83
CA GLU A 301 12.77 -18.55 -34.84
C GLU A 301 11.27 -18.89 -34.63
N PRO A 302 10.81 -19.10 -33.38
CA PRO A 302 9.41 -19.40 -33.10
C PRO A 302 8.54 -18.14 -33.28
N PRO A 303 7.29 -18.27 -33.75
CA PRO A 303 6.38 -17.14 -33.93
C PRO A 303 6.02 -16.51 -32.57
N PRO A 304 5.61 -15.22 -32.54
CA PRO A 304 5.29 -14.51 -31.30
C PRO A 304 4.12 -15.17 -30.56
N PRO A 305 4.12 -15.15 -29.21
CA PRO A 305 3.07 -15.75 -28.40
C PRO A 305 1.72 -15.08 -28.62
N GLU A 306 0.64 -15.88 -28.61
CA GLU A 306 -0.73 -15.38 -28.76
C GLU A 306 -1.18 -14.56 -27.52
N PRO A 307 -2.04 -13.54 -27.69
CA PRO A 307 -2.43 -12.65 -26.61
C PRO A 307 -3.26 -13.36 -25.52
N LEU A 308 -3.04 -12.95 -24.26
CA LEU A 308 -3.72 -13.46 -23.08
C LEU A 308 -5.25 -13.38 -23.22
N THR A 309 -5.91 -14.54 -23.14
CA THR A 309 -7.37 -14.62 -23.24
C THR A 309 -8.03 -14.14 -21.94
N ALA A 310 -9.23 -13.55 -22.01
CA ALA A 310 -9.95 -13.12 -20.81
C ALA A 310 -10.74 -14.28 -20.18
N PRO A 311 -10.81 -14.37 -18.83
CA PRO A 311 -11.78 -15.23 -18.16
C PRO A 311 -13.21 -14.76 -18.40
N THR A 312 -14.19 -15.62 -18.16
CA THR A 312 -15.61 -15.27 -18.22
C THR A 312 -16.26 -15.55 -16.88
N VAL A 313 -16.72 -14.51 -16.19
CA VAL A 313 -17.44 -14.64 -14.92
C VAL A 313 -18.83 -15.20 -15.19
N THR A 314 -19.18 -16.29 -14.51
CA THR A 314 -20.42 -17.06 -14.70
C THR A 314 -21.41 -16.91 -13.57
N SER A 315 -20.97 -16.71 -12.32
CA SER A 315 -21.85 -16.37 -11.18
C SER A 315 -21.17 -15.44 -10.16
N VAL A 316 -21.94 -14.53 -9.55
CA VAL A 316 -21.54 -13.73 -8.37
C VAL A 316 -22.73 -13.79 -7.42
N THR A 317 -22.65 -14.63 -6.39
CA THR A 317 -23.78 -14.92 -5.50
C THR A 317 -23.39 -14.71 -4.06
N GLN A 318 -24.22 -14.02 -3.29
CA GLN A 318 -24.02 -13.91 -1.85
C GLN A 318 -24.08 -15.31 -1.21
N THR A 319 -23.15 -15.60 -0.31
CA THR A 319 -23.07 -16.88 0.42
C THR A 319 -23.28 -16.70 1.92
N SER A 320 -23.10 -15.48 2.43
CA SER A 320 -23.36 -15.08 3.81
C SER A 320 -23.76 -13.60 3.84
N PRO A 321 -24.25 -13.05 4.97
CA PRO A 321 -24.51 -11.62 5.09
C PRO A 321 -23.31 -10.71 4.73
N ALA A 322 -22.09 -11.24 4.79
CA ALA A 322 -20.86 -10.48 4.56
C ALA A 322 -20.06 -10.94 3.31
N ASP A 323 -20.34 -12.11 2.74
CA ASP A 323 -19.49 -12.71 1.70
C ASP A 323 -20.25 -13.02 0.41
N VAL A 324 -19.50 -12.99 -0.70
CA VAL A 324 -19.93 -13.42 -2.03
C VAL A 324 -19.04 -14.54 -2.54
N ALA A 325 -19.61 -15.44 -3.35
CA ALA A 325 -18.88 -16.37 -4.20
C ALA A 325 -18.90 -15.87 -5.65
N VAL A 326 -17.71 -15.71 -6.22
CA VAL A 326 -17.47 -15.32 -7.62
C VAL A 326 -16.94 -16.55 -8.36
N THR A 327 -17.60 -16.97 -9.43
CA THR A 327 -17.24 -18.14 -10.23
C THR A 327 -16.98 -17.73 -11.67
N TRP A 328 -15.97 -18.29 -12.31
CA TRP A 328 -15.60 -17.99 -13.69
C TRP A 328 -15.10 -19.22 -14.45
N THR A 329 -15.12 -19.14 -15.77
CA THR A 329 -14.41 -20.05 -16.67
C THR A 329 -13.17 -19.37 -17.22
N PHE A 330 -12.14 -20.17 -17.49
CA PHE A 330 -10.92 -19.69 -18.11
C PHE A 330 -10.25 -20.84 -18.85
N ILE A 331 -9.91 -20.61 -20.13
CA ILE A 331 -9.32 -21.61 -21.03
C ILE A 331 -7.88 -21.97 -20.57
N GLY A 332 -7.25 -21.08 -19.80
CA GLY A 332 -5.87 -21.24 -19.34
C GLY A 332 -4.94 -20.32 -20.12
N ALA A 333 -3.84 -19.95 -19.48
CA ALA A 333 -2.68 -19.33 -20.13
C ALA A 333 -1.45 -20.07 -19.60
N PRO A 334 -0.51 -20.47 -20.49
CA PRO A 334 0.67 -21.24 -20.10
C PRO A 334 1.59 -20.47 -19.14
N ASP A 335 1.48 -19.15 -19.14
CA ASP A 335 2.18 -18.19 -18.30
C ASP A 335 1.23 -17.48 -17.33
N LEU A 336 0.11 -18.09 -16.91
CA LEU A 336 -0.79 -17.48 -15.93
C LEU A 336 -0.04 -17.19 -14.61
N HIS A 337 -0.12 -15.95 -14.14
CA HIS A 337 0.42 -15.52 -12.86
C HIS A 337 -0.65 -15.53 -11.76
N ARG A 338 -1.77 -14.82 -11.97
CA ARG A 338 -2.82 -14.68 -10.95
C ARG A 338 -4.19 -14.33 -11.52
N PHE A 339 -5.21 -14.54 -10.70
CA PHE A 339 -6.51 -13.89 -10.86
C PHE A 339 -6.71 -12.85 -9.77
N GLU A 340 -7.13 -11.65 -10.16
CA GLU A 340 -7.63 -10.63 -9.25
C GLU A 340 -9.15 -10.53 -9.37
N ILE A 341 -9.83 -10.61 -8.24
CA ILE A 341 -11.26 -10.35 -8.13
C ILE A 341 -11.38 -8.87 -7.79
N GLN A 342 -12.01 -8.12 -8.68
CA GLN A 342 -12.15 -6.67 -8.54
C GLN A 342 -13.63 -6.29 -8.47
N GLN A 343 -13.94 -5.28 -7.66
CA GLN A 343 -15.26 -4.66 -7.61
C GLN A 343 -15.16 -3.18 -7.96
N ARG A 344 -16.13 -2.69 -8.74
CA ARG A 344 -16.23 -1.26 -9.09
C ARG A 344 -17.15 -0.55 -8.12
N ASN A 345 -16.71 0.59 -7.58
CA ASN A 345 -17.55 1.46 -6.77
C ASN A 345 -18.44 2.37 -7.65
N LEU A 346 -19.32 3.16 -7.01
CA LEU A 346 -20.20 4.11 -7.71
C LEU A 346 -19.44 5.21 -8.48
N GLU A 347 -18.22 5.52 -8.07
CA GLU A 347 -17.30 6.49 -8.71
C GLU A 347 -16.55 5.90 -9.91
N GLN A 348 -16.92 4.69 -10.35
CA GLN A 348 -16.31 3.95 -11.46
C GLN A 348 -14.86 3.50 -11.24
N VAL A 349 -14.40 3.44 -9.99
CA VAL A 349 -13.06 2.98 -9.62
C VAL A 349 -13.10 1.49 -9.29
N TRP A 350 -12.23 0.71 -9.95
CA TRP A 350 -12.02 -0.72 -9.65
C TRP A 350 -11.04 -0.88 -8.50
N SER A 351 -11.40 -1.71 -7.51
CA SER A 351 -10.51 -2.09 -6.41
C SER A 351 -10.45 -3.61 -6.30
N THR A 352 -9.27 -4.13 -5.98
CA THR A 352 -9.06 -5.57 -5.76
C THR A 352 -9.61 -5.97 -4.40
N ILE A 353 -10.60 -6.87 -4.39
CA ILE A 353 -11.25 -7.42 -3.20
C ILE A 353 -10.73 -8.82 -2.85
N GLY A 354 -10.06 -9.47 -3.79
CA GLY A 354 -9.44 -10.78 -3.59
C GLY A 354 -8.39 -11.08 -4.64
N ILE A 355 -7.40 -11.88 -4.28
CA ILE A 355 -6.38 -12.38 -5.19
C ILE A 355 -6.27 -13.89 -4.98
N THR A 356 -6.18 -14.64 -6.07
CA THR A 356 -5.80 -16.04 -6.01
C THR A 356 -4.64 -16.29 -6.97
N MET A 357 -3.60 -16.95 -6.44
CA MET A 357 -2.45 -17.41 -7.21
C MET A 357 -2.63 -18.86 -7.68
N ASP A 358 -3.74 -19.52 -7.32
CA ASP A 358 -4.05 -20.87 -7.79
C ASP A 358 -4.50 -20.82 -9.26
N PRO A 359 -3.72 -21.38 -10.21
CA PRO A 359 -4.05 -21.35 -11.64
C PRO A 359 -5.30 -22.18 -11.98
N ALA A 360 -5.67 -23.14 -11.11
CA ALA A 360 -6.87 -23.94 -11.22
C ALA A 360 -8.10 -23.26 -10.61
N ALA A 361 -7.94 -22.13 -9.91
CA ALA A 361 -9.06 -21.44 -9.31
C ALA A 361 -10.10 -21.04 -10.37
N ARG A 362 -11.33 -21.48 -10.15
CA ARG A 362 -12.52 -21.09 -10.94
C ARG A 362 -13.61 -20.49 -10.06
N GLN A 363 -13.31 -20.34 -8.76
CA GLN A 363 -14.19 -19.72 -7.79
C GLN A 363 -13.34 -19.03 -6.71
N TRP A 364 -13.86 -17.93 -6.20
CA TRP A 364 -13.34 -17.22 -5.03
C TRP A 364 -14.50 -16.86 -4.11
N THR A 365 -14.31 -16.93 -2.79
CA THR A 365 -15.29 -16.50 -1.80
C THR A 365 -14.67 -15.53 -0.81
N GLY A 366 -15.32 -14.40 -0.58
CA GLY A 366 -14.87 -13.42 0.39
C GLY A 366 -15.75 -12.17 0.44
N ALA A 367 -15.36 -11.23 1.30
CA ALA A 367 -16.10 -10.00 1.51
C ALA A 367 -15.93 -9.03 0.32
N PRO A 368 -17.01 -8.56 -0.32
CA PRO A 368 -16.91 -7.51 -1.31
C PRO A 368 -16.63 -6.16 -0.63
N GLN A 369 -16.21 -5.16 -1.41
CA GLN A 369 -16.11 -3.78 -0.94
C GLN A 369 -17.49 -3.20 -0.60
N SER A 370 -18.53 -3.63 -1.32
CA SER A 370 -19.92 -3.30 -1.05
C SER A 370 -20.85 -4.46 -1.44
N MET A 371 -21.86 -4.70 -0.61
CA MET A 371 -22.92 -5.70 -0.89
C MET A 371 -24.04 -5.12 -1.77
N ASP A 372 -23.88 -3.89 -2.27
CA ASP A 372 -24.85 -3.27 -3.16
C ASP A 372 -24.85 -3.97 -4.53
N ALA A 373 -26.02 -4.44 -4.94
CA ALA A 373 -26.24 -5.16 -6.19
C ALA A 373 -25.99 -4.32 -7.45
N VAL A 374 -25.76 -3.01 -7.35
CA VAL A 374 -25.39 -2.16 -8.50
C VAL A 374 -23.89 -2.12 -8.79
N ASN A 375 -23.05 -2.62 -7.87
CA ASN A 375 -21.59 -2.58 -8.00
C ASN A 375 -21.08 -3.87 -8.67
N PRO A 376 -20.68 -3.83 -9.95
CA PRO A 376 -20.27 -5.03 -10.65
C PRO A 376 -18.94 -5.56 -10.13
N VAL A 377 -18.80 -6.88 -10.24
CA VAL A 377 -17.58 -7.64 -9.99
C VAL A 377 -17.06 -8.18 -11.32
N ARG A 378 -15.74 -8.24 -11.45
CA ARG A 378 -15.04 -8.90 -12.56
C ARG A 378 -13.84 -9.69 -12.04
N VAL A 379 -13.33 -10.57 -12.88
CA VAL A 379 -12.07 -11.28 -12.66
C VAL A 379 -11.07 -10.81 -13.70
N VAL A 380 -9.88 -10.43 -13.27
CA VAL A 380 -8.77 -10.05 -14.14
C VAL A 380 -7.71 -11.12 -14.06
N VAL A 381 -7.38 -11.75 -15.19
CA VAL A 381 -6.23 -12.66 -15.26
C VAL A 381 -4.99 -11.85 -15.60
N PHE A 382 -3.88 -12.19 -14.97
CA PHE A 382 -2.55 -11.68 -15.30
C PHE A 382 -1.67 -12.84 -15.71
N ASN A 383 -0.80 -12.63 -16.70
CA ASN A 383 0.29 -13.53 -16.99
C ASN A 383 1.58 -13.11 -16.26
N MET A 384 2.63 -13.93 -16.37
CA MET A 384 3.93 -13.70 -15.72
C MET A 384 4.67 -12.48 -16.29
N ALA A 385 4.24 -11.96 -17.44
CA ALA A 385 4.69 -10.69 -18.02
C ALA A 385 3.88 -9.47 -17.52
N GLU A 386 2.96 -9.66 -16.57
CA GLU A 386 2.01 -8.66 -16.06
C GLU A 386 1.03 -8.09 -17.12
N GLU A 387 0.93 -8.74 -18.29
CA GLU A 387 -0.17 -8.48 -19.21
C GLU A 387 -1.47 -8.98 -18.59
N SER A 388 -2.57 -8.27 -18.84
CA SER A 388 -3.84 -8.55 -18.16
C SER A 388 -5.01 -8.60 -19.13
N ALA A 389 -5.98 -9.47 -18.82
CA ALA A 389 -7.24 -9.55 -19.53
C ALA A 389 -8.40 -9.63 -18.52
N ALA A 390 -9.32 -8.67 -18.62
CA ALA A 390 -10.47 -8.56 -17.73
C ALA A 390 -11.69 -9.32 -18.30
N SER A 391 -12.42 -10.02 -17.43
CA SER A 391 -13.67 -10.68 -17.78
C SER A 391 -14.79 -9.70 -18.12
N ASN A 392 -15.94 -10.26 -18.53
CA ASN A 392 -17.22 -9.58 -18.41
C ASN A 392 -17.48 -9.13 -16.95
N GLU A 393 -18.28 -8.07 -16.84
CA GLU A 393 -18.78 -7.56 -15.56
C GLU A 393 -20.07 -8.28 -15.17
N MET A 394 -20.26 -8.53 -13.87
CA MET A 394 -21.51 -9.11 -13.38
C MET A 394 -21.87 -8.62 -11.98
N LEU A 395 -23.17 -8.44 -11.75
CA LEU A 395 -23.71 -7.93 -10.49
C LEU A 395 -23.85 -9.03 -9.43
N ILE A 396 -23.76 -8.65 -8.15
CA ILE A 396 -23.99 -9.55 -7.02
C ILE A 396 -25.47 -9.95 -6.98
N THR A 397 -25.73 -11.26 -6.95
CA THR A 397 -27.06 -11.82 -6.67
C THR A 397 -27.17 -12.09 -5.17
N LEU A 398 -27.99 -11.30 -4.46
CA LEU A 398 -28.19 -11.44 -3.01
C LEU A 398 -29.05 -12.68 -2.67
N THR A 399 -28.64 -13.43 -1.66
CA THR A 399 -29.40 -14.56 -1.11
C THR A 399 -30.46 -14.04 -0.17
N GLY A 400 -31.69 -13.96 -0.67
CA GLY A 400 -32.73 -13.12 -0.08
C GLY A 400 -32.54 -11.69 -0.56
N GLY A 401 -33.62 -11.04 -1.01
CA GLY A 401 -33.54 -9.65 -1.45
C GLY A 401 -32.92 -8.73 -0.40
N PRO A 402 -32.55 -7.48 -0.75
CA PRO A 402 -31.91 -6.57 0.19
C PRO A 402 -32.74 -6.49 1.49
N PRO A 403 -32.09 -6.44 2.68
CA PRO A 403 -32.82 -6.38 3.94
C PRO A 403 -33.82 -5.22 3.88
N PRO A 404 -35.08 -5.43 4.27
CA PRO A 404 -36.11 -4.41 4.11
C PRO A 404 -35.70 -3.14 4.85
N LEU A 405 -35.83 -2.00 4.15
CA LEU A 405 -35.58 -0.69 4.73
C LEU A 405 -36.32 -0.52 6.06
N SER A 406 -35.61 0.00 7.07
CA SER A 406 -36.24 0.39 8.32
C SER A 406 -37.04 1.67 8.10
N PRO A 407 -38.32 1.73 8.47
CA PRO A 407 -39.11 2.94 8.31
C PRO A 407 -38.61 4.04 9.24
N MET A 408 -38.70 5.28 8.77
CA MET A 408 -38.61 6.43 9.67
C MET A 408 -39.81 6.46 10.62
N THR A 409 -39.68 7.14 11.75
CA THR A 409 -40.79 7.37 12.69
C THR A 409 -41.24 8.82 12.59
N LEU A 410 -42.47 9.05 12.18
CA LEU A 410 -43.08 10.38 12.12
C LEU A 410 -43.61 10.72 13.53
N THR A 411 -43.03 11.73 14.17
CA THR A 411 -43.31 12.04 15.58
C THR A 411 -44.39 13.10 15.76
N LEU A 412 -44.47 14.07 14.85
CA LEU A 412 -45.43 15.17 14.94
C LEU A 412 -45.69 15.78 13.56
N VAL A 413 -46.94 16.17 13.30
CA VAL A 413 -47.36 16.94 12.13
C VAL A 413 -48.23 18.10 12.60
N GLU A 414 -47.80 19.32 12.33
CA GLU A 414 -48.46 20.56 12.75
C GLU A 414 -48.82 21.39 11.53
N GLN A 415 -50.02 21.97 11.53
CA GLN A 415 -50.35 23.03 10.59
C GLN A 415 -49.58 24.29 10.95
N ILE A 416 -48.92 24.93 9.98
CA ILE A 416 -48.17 26.19 10.19
C ILE A 416 -48.74 27.36 9.38
N THR A 417 -49.44 27.08 8.28
CA THR A 417 -50.24 28.06 7.54
C THR A 417 -51.56 27.38 7.12
N PRO A 418 -52.54 28.10 6.52
CA PRO A 418 -53.74 27.46 5.99
C PRO A 418 -53.48 26.33 4.98
N ALA A 419 -52.31 26.31 4.33
CA ALA A 419 -51.94 25.33 3.31
C ALA A 419 -50.65 24.56 3.61
N ASP A 420 -49.84 24.95 4.59
CA ASP A 420 -48.54 24.32 4.86
C ASP A 420 -48.51 23.60 6.21
N ILE A 421 -47.70 22.56 6.28
CA ILE A 421 -47.44 21.78 7.49
C ILE A 421 -45.95 21.81 7.86
N ARG A 422 -45.67 21.58 9.14
CA ARG A 422 -44.38 21.17 9.67
C ARG A 422 -44.45 19.71 10.08
N VAL A 423 -43.48 18.91 9.65
CA VAL A 423 -43.34 17.51 10.06
C VAL A 423 -42.06 17.33 10.87
N HIS A 424 -42.11 16.52 11.92
CA HIS A 424 -40.96 16.07 12.70
C HIS A 424 -40.84 14.55 12.63
N PHE A 425 -39.62 14.06 12.46
CA PHE A 425 -39.38 12.63 12.35
C PHE A 425 -38.05 12.20 12.96
N SER A 426 -37.91 10.92 13.25
CA SER A 426 -36.72 10.30 13.83
C SER A 426 -36.40 8.96 13.17
N GLY A 427 -35.17 8.49 13.32
CA GLY A 427 -34.66 7.27 12.68
C GLY A 427 -33.27 7.49 12.09
N ASP A 428 -32.60 6.38 11.78
CA ASP A 428 -31.28 6.38 11.15
C ASP A 428 -31.40 6.42 9.64
N THR A 429 -30.75 7.40 9.01
CA THR A 429 -30.71 7.50 7.55
C THR A 429 -29.94 6.28 6.99
N PRO A 430 -30.53 5.51 6.06
CA PRO A 430 -29.86 4.33 5.53
C PRO A 430 -28.57 4.73 4.78
N PRO A 431 -27.52 3.90 4.80
CA PRO A 431 -26.25 4.22 4.13
C PRO A 431 -26.39 4.45 2.62
N ASN A 432 -27.36 3.78 1.99
CA ASN A 432 -27.71 3.88 0.57
C ASN A 432 -28.95 4.78 0.34
N TRP A 433 -29.18 5.78 1.19
CA TRP A 433 -30.31 6.70 1.08
C TRP A 433 -30.39 7.37 -0.29
N SER A 434 -31.61 7.44 -0.86
CA SER A 434 -31.92 8.16 -2.09
C SER A 434 -32.72 9.43 -1.82
N ARG A 435 -33.86 9.32 -1.11
CA ARG A 435 -34.72 10.46 -0.76
C ARG A 435 -35.68 10.13 0.37
N TYR A 436 -36.28 11.17 0.94
CA TYR A 436 -37.49 11.07 1.76
C TYR A 436 -38.66 11.68 1.01
N GLU A 437 -39.84 11.07 1.15
CA GLU A 437 -41.08 11.66 0.68
C GLU A 437 -42.03 11.91 1.84
N VAL A 438 -42.66 13.08 1.87
CA VAL A 438 -43.84 13.32 2.70
C VAL A 438 -45.05 13.07 1.82
N GLU A 439 -45.96 12.21 2.27
CA GLU A 439 -47.17 11.86 1.54
C GLU A 439 -48.41 12.12 2.39
N GLN A 440 -49.49 12.59 1.77
CA GLN A 440 -50.80 12.68 2.38
C GLN A 440 -51.74 11.65 1.77
N ARG A 441 -52.54 10.99 2.60
CA ARG A 441 -53.59 10.11 2.11
C ARG A 441 -54.77 10.92 1.61
N THR A 442 -55.09 10.79 0.33
CA THR A 442 -56.20 11.45 -0.37
C THR A 442 -57.02 10.42 -1.14
N ASN A 443 -58.34 10.35 -0.91
CA ASN A 443 -59.23 9.36 -1.57
C ASN A 443 -58.76 7.89 -1.44
N GLY A 444 -58.15 7.54 -0.30
CA GLY A 444 -57.63 6.19 -0.04
C GLY A 444 -56.32 5.86 -0.78
N GLN A 445 -55.69 6.84 -1.44
CA GLN A 445 -54.38 6.71 -2.08
C GLN A 445 -53.39 7.67 -1.43
N TRP A 446 -52.09 7.36 -1.47
CA TRP A 446 -51.05 8.24 -0.97
C TRP A 446 -50.55 9.13 -2.10
N THR A 447 -50.54 10.43 -1.84
CA THR A 447 -50.09 11.45 -2.78
C THR A 447 -48.89 12.16 -2.20
N MET A 448 -47.81 12.24 -2.97
CA MET A 448 -46.59 12.94 -2.58
C MET A 448 -46.84 14.44 -2.44
N VAL A 449 -46.44 14.99 -1.30
CA VAL A 449 -46.42 16.43 -0.99
C VAL A 449 -45.05 17.01 -1.35
N THR A 450 -43.98 16.31 -0.96
CA THR A 450 -42.60 16.70 -1.29
C THR A 450 -41.69 15.48 -1.29
N ASP A 451 -40.56 15.59 -2.00
CA ASP A 451 -39.40 14.72 -1.94
C ASP A 451 -38.11 15.48 -1.55
N SER A 452 -38.23 16.78 -1.31
CA SER A 452 -37.11 17.72 -1.23
C SER A 452 -36.64 17.92 0.22
N ILE A 453 -36.27 16.82 0.87
CA ILE A 453 -35.81 16.79 2.26
C ILE A 453 -34.37 16.28 2.28
N GLU A 454 -33.47 17.05 2.89
CA GLU A 454 -32.08 16.64 3.04
C GLU A 454 -31.93 15.43 3.97
N ALA A 455 -30.98 14.54 3.65
CA ALA A 455 -30.69 13.32 4.41
C ALA A 455 -30.46 13.56 5.92
N SER A 456 -29.82 14.67 6.26
CA SER A 456 -29.49 15.03 7.65
C SER A 456 -30.67 15.66 8.41
N SER A 457 -31.73 16.05 7.70
CA SER A 457 -32.86 16.73 8.33
C SER A 457 -33.72 15.76 9.13
N ARG A 458 -34.34 16.28 10.19
CA ARG A 458 -35.36 15.60 11.01
C ARG A 458 -36.64 16.41 11.13
N THR A 459 -36.75 17.45 10.30
CA THR A 459 -37.89 18.34 10.20
C THR A 459 -38.07 18.79 8.76
N TRP A 460 -39.30 19.01 8.33
CA TRP A 460 -39.59 19.67 7.05
C TRP A 460 -40.80 20.57 7.18
N GLU A 461 -40.78 21.69 6.47
CA GLU A 461 -41.87 22.68 6.46
C GLU A 461 -42.24 22.99 5.01
N GLY A 462 -43.52 22.90 4.69
CA GLY A 462 -44.00 23.28 3.36
C GLY A 462 -45.37 22.75 3.02
N GLY A 463 -45.72 22.95 1.75
CA GLY A 463 -47.01 22.65 1.16
C GLY A 463 -47.04 23.10 -0.30
N PRO A 464 -48.24 23.26 -0.92
CA PRO A 464 -49.55 23.15 -0.28
C PRO A 464 -49.95 21.69 0.00
N VAL A 465 -50.50 21.43 1.19
CA VAL A 465 -51.15 20.18 1.57
C VAL A 465 -52.65 20.31 1.31
N PRO A 466 -53.25 19.44 0.48
CA PRO A 466 -54.64 19.58 0.04
C PRO A 466 -55.70 19.57 1.14
N TYR A 467 -55.47 18.82 2.22
CA TYR A 467 -56.45 18.63 3.30
C TYR A 467 -55.84 18.86 4.69
N MET A 468 -56.55 19.56 5.56
CA MET A 468 -56.14 19.85 6.94
C MET A 468 -57.17 19.25 7.90
N ASP A 469 -57.30 17.92 7.90
CA ASP A 469 -58.27 17.22 8.74
C ASP A 469 -57.75 15.85 9.19
N ALA A 470 -58.49 15.21 10.10
CA ALA A 470 -58.10 13.94 10.70
C ALA A 470 -58.31 12.72 9.78
N VAL A 471 -59.05 12.84 8.66
CA VAL A 471 -59.32 11.72 7.75
C VAL A 471 -58.28 11.62 6.62
N HIS A 472 -57.44 12.65 6.46
CA HIS A 472 -56.31 12.72 5.52
C HIS A 472 -54.96 12.76 6.26
N PRO A 473 -54.53 11.65 6.91
CA PRO A 473 -53.27 11.59 7.63
C PRO A 473 -52.07 11.74 6.70
N VAL A 474 -50.94 12.10 7.31
CA VAL A 474 -49.63 12.25 6.66
C VAL A 474 -48.74 11.10 7.08
N ARG A 475 -47.88 10.63 6.18
CA ARG A 475 -46.77 9.72 6.47
C ARG A 475 -45.51 10.22 5.79
N MET A 476 -44.41 9.62 6.17
CA MET A 476 -43.14 9.79 5.48
C MET A 476 -42.64 8.46 4.95
N VAL A 477 -42.02 8.46 3.78
CA VAL A 477 -41.48 7.28 3.13
C VAL A 477 -39.99 7.50 2.89
N VAL A 478 -39.15 6.57 3.33
CA VAL A 478 -37.72 6.57 3.00
C VAL A 478 -37.48 5.66 1.80
N PHE A 479 -36.66 6.13 0.86
CA PHE A 479 -36.22 5.38 -0.31
C PHE A 479 -34.71 5.21 -0.29
N ASP A 480 -34.24 4.08 -0.80
CA ASP A 480 -32.83 3.85 -1.08
C ASP A 480 -32.51 3.92 -2.57
N THR A 481 -31.22 3.91 -2.90
CA THR A 481 -30.70 3.91 -4.28
C THR A 481 -31.02 2.63 -5.05
N LEU A 482 -31.54 1.59 -4.37
CA LEU A 482 -31.94 0.30 -4.95
C LEU A 482 -33.44 0.24 -5.26
N GLY A 483 -34.20 1.30 -4.96
CA GLY A 483 -35.63 1.38 -5.20
C GLY A 483 -36.49 0.70 -4.13
N GLN A 484 -35.91 0.26 -3.00
CA GLN A 484 -36.71 -0.13 -1.84
C GLN A 484 -37.34 1.11 -1.20
N SER A 485 -38.47 0.91 -0.53
CA SER A 485 -39.11 1.95 0.28
C SER A 485 -39.67 1.40 1.59
N ALA A 486 -39.70 2.25 2.62
CA ALA A 486 -40.33 1.95 3.90
C ALA A 486 -41.13 3.16 4.41
N ALA A 487 -42.42 2.94 4.67
CA ALA A 487 -43.34 3.95 5.14
C ALA A 487 -43.37 4.03 6.67
N SER A 488 -43.40 5.24 7.21
CA SER A 488 -43.57 5.51 8.63
C SER A 488 -44.98 5.15 9.12
N ASN A 489 -45.18 5.31 10.43
CA ASN A 489 -46.52 5.46 11.00
C ASN A 489 -47.27 6.66 10.38
N GLU A 490 -48.59 6.58 10.40
CA GLU A 490 -49.49 7.66 9.97
C GLU A 490 -49.72 8.64 11.13
N VAL A 491 -49.69 9.94 10.85
CA VAL A 491 -49.93 11.00 11.84
C VAL A 491 -50.94 12.00 11.29
N THR A 492 -51.97 12.32 12.08
CA THR A 492 -52.95 13.36 11.74
C THR A 492 -52.37 14.75 11.95
N ILE A 493 -52.75 15.70 11.11
CA ILE A 493 -52.31 17.08 11.21
C ILE A 493 -52.93 17.72 12.47
N THR A 494 -52.09 18.26 13.34
CA THR A 494 -52.52 19.08 14.48
C THR A 494 -52.82 20.48 13.98
N LEU A 495 -54.10 20.87 14.01
CA LEU A 495 -54.53 22.19 13.54
C LEU A 495 -54.07 23.30 14.46
N MET A 496 -53.77 24.47 13.89
CA MET A 496 -53.64 25.68 14.69
C MET A 496 -54.98 25.98 15.35
N LEU A 497 -54.98 26.12 16.68
CA LEU A 497 -56.16 26.52 17.45
C LEU A 497 -56.55 27.96 17.20
#